data_AF-A0A1B9DPG4-F1
#
_entry.id   AF-A0A1B9DPG4-F1
#
_cell.length_a   1.000
_cell.length_b   1.000
_cell.length_c   1.000
_cell.angle_alpha   90.00
_cell.angle_beta   90.00
_cell.angle_gamma   90.00
#
_symmetry.space_group_name_H-M   'P 1'
#
loop_
_entity.id
_entity.type
_entity.pdbx_description
1 polymer ?
#
loop_
_entity_poly.entity_id
_entity_poly.type
_entity_poly.pdbx_seq_one_letter_code
_entity_poly.pdbx_strand_id
1 'polypeptide(L)'
;MKFLKYKLYVVILLGIVLSIFSCTNADEYLKFTEGGPISYTGKIDSLKFFPGRDRVKVEGLIISDPKVSELRVYWNSKRDSAVVAINRTSGIDAVSKIIENLPENIYNFEVKTFDAKGNGSVSQSVSAQTYGARYQASLTDRKIVTSKLSSDFSLTIDFATMDLTTGAFATEIVYTDGSNVEHTVTVPVTQNQLVVTNYKIGSKFKQRSLFLPVKNAIDIFYTDFVSKDPQVIDLTYLIKNNKRPFLTSSTDGGRWGTLADWTTNDACKNHGGYGGWDGGCCGNPPGTINLESGWGAPVITNGKIYQTITLDAGTYIFNAPLLASGSGLNSGYTTADYVYLAVAKGTVMPDSSGGALETNSATLGFKRIVNTMNSESAVITFTITQSQQITLGISTTQGDQRYGHFLSFSLFKKNN
;
A
#
# COMPACT_ATOMS: atom_id res chain seq x y z
N MET A 1 -67.48 -58.24 -74.25
CA MET A 1 -67.74 -57.45 -73.01
C MET A 1 -67.83 -58.28 -71.70
N LYS A 2 -67.59 -59.62 -71.67
CA LYS A 2 -67.62 -60.42 -70.42
C LYS A 2 -66.29 -60.42 -69.63
N PHE A 3 -65.13 -60.31 -70.30
CA PHE A 3 -63.81 -60.30 -69.65
C PHE A 3 -63.46 -59.02 -68.85
N LEU A 4 -64.07 -57.88 -69.20
CA LEU A 4 -63.83 -56.60 -68.50
C LEU A 4 -64.50 -56.54 -67.12
N LYS A 5 -65.65 -57.22 -66.97
CA LYS A 5 -66.38 -57.32 -65.69
C LYS A 5 -65.60 -58.15 -64.67
N TYR A 6 -64.97 -59.26 -65.10
CA TYR A 6 -64.18 -60.12 -64.21
C TYR A 6 -62.91 -59.42 -63.68
N LYS A 7 -62.21 -58.64 -64.53
CA LYS A 7 -61.08 -57.82 -64.08
C LYS A 7 -61.50 -56.71 -63.11
N LEU A 8 -62.68 -56.11 -63.30
CA LEU A 8 -63.21 -55.11 -62.37
C LEU A 8 -63.55 -55.72 -61.00
N TYR A 9 -64.13 -56.93 -60.95
CA TYR A 9 -64.37 -57.63 -59.69
C TYR A 9 -63.07 -58.02 -58.97
N VAL A 10 -62.03 -58.44 -59.70
CA VAL A 10 -60.72 -58.73 -59.10
C VAL A 10 -60.06 -57.47 -58.56
N VAL A 11 -60.13 -56.33 -59.25
CA VAL A 11 -59.59 -55.05 -58.75
C VAL A 11 -60.35 -54.53 -57.54
N ILE A 12 -61.68 -54.66 -57.51
CA ILE A 12 -62.50 -54.30 -56.34
C ILE A 12 -62.19 -55.23 -55.16
N LEU A 13 -62.06 -56.54 -55.40
CA LEU A 13 -61.69 -57.50 -54.36
C LEU A 13 -60.28 -57.23 -53.81
N LEU A 14 -59.32 -56.90 -54.68
CA LEU A 14 -57.96 -56.55 -54.27
C LEU A 14 -57.92 -55.22 -53.48
N GLY A 15 -58.75 -54.24 -53.88
CA GLY A 15 -58.92 -52.98 -53.15
C GLY A 15 -59.58 -53.15 -51.78
N ILE A 16 -60.53 -54.09 -51.65
CA ILE A 16 -61.13 -54.48 -50.38
C ILE A 16 -60.09 -55.20 -49.50
N VAL A 17 -59.33 -56.14 -50.04
CA VAL A 17 -58.27 -56.86 -49.29
C VAL A 17 -57.16 -55.91 -48.81
N LEU A 18 -56.76 -54.94 -49.63
CA LEU A 18 -55.76 -53.93 -49.26
C LEU A 18 -56.25 -52.94 -48.20
N SER A 19 -57.55 -52.70 -48.08
CA SER A 19 -58.12 -51.81 -47.06
C SER A 19 -58.29 -52.49 -45.69
N ILE A 20 -58.35 -53.83 -45.62
CA ILE A 20 -58.40 -54.58 -44.34
C ILE A 20 -57.01 -54.71 -43.67
N PHE A 21 -55.92 -54.56 -44.43
CA PHE A 21 -54.54 -54.60 -43.91
C PHE A 21 -53.98 -53.22 -43.53
N SER A 22 -54.74 -52.13 -43.72
CA SER A 22 -54.31 -50.77 -43.36
C SER A 22 -54.69 -50.36 -41.93
N CYS A 23 -55.38 -51.21 -41.17
CA CYS A 23 -55.66 -50.98 -39.76
C CYS A 23 -54.46 -51.44 -38.92
N THR A 24 -53.60 -50.49 -38.55
CA THR A 24 -52.73 -50.64 -37.39
C THR A 24 -53.59 -50.86 -36.14
N ASN A 25 -53.19 -51.77 -35.25
CA ASN A 25 -53.92 -52.07 -34.01
C ASN A 25 -54.17 -50.77 -33.23
N ALA A 26 -55.40 -50.58 -32.74
CA ALA A 26 -55.79 -49.37 -32.01
C ALA A 26 -54.88 -49.07 -30.81
N ASP A 27 -54.18 -50.09 -30.30
CA ASP A 27 -53.30 -50.03 -29.13
C ASP A 27 -51.82 -49.78 -29.47
N GLU A 28 -51.48 -49.52 -30.74
CA GLU A 28 -50.10 -49.26 -31.15
C GLU A 28 -49.51 -47.99 -30.48
N TYR A 29 -50.34 -47.08 -29.97
CA TYR A 29 -49.87 -45.96 -29.16
C TYR A 29 -49.38 -46.38 -27.76
N LEU A 30 -49.82 -47.53 -27.23
CA LEU A 30 -49.44 -48.00 -25.90
C LEU A 30 -47.96 -48.35 -25.80
N LYS A 31 -47.30 -48.69 -26.92
CA LYS A 31 -45.84 -48.87 -27.00
C LYS A 31 -45.05 -47.60 -26.63
N PHE A 32 -45.70 -46.42 -26.70
CA PHE A 32 -45.13 -45.15 -26.24
C PHE A 32 -45.47 -44.82 -24.78
N THR A 33 -46.26 -45.67 -24.10
CA THR A 33 -46.63 -45.55 -22.68
C THR A 33 -46.18 -46.74 -21.83
N GLU A 34 -45.44 -47.69 -22.42
CA GLU A 34 -44.84 -48.82 -21.71
C GLU A 34 -43.90 -48.29 -20.60
N GLY A 35 -44.27 -48.53 -19.34
CA GLY A 35 -43.55 -48.04 -18.15
C GLY A 35 -44.33 -47.03 -17.28
N GLY A 36 -45.49 -46.54 -17.74
CA GLY A 36 -46.31 -45.57 -17.00
C GLY A 36 -45.73 -44.14 -17.01
N PRO A 37 -46.44 -43.17 -16.39
CA PRO A 37 -46.00 -41.78 -16.37
C PRO A 37 -44.70 -41.60 -15.57
N ILE A 38 -43.72 -40.92 -16.17
CA ILE A 38 -42.45 -40.57 -15.52
C ILE A 38 -42.72 -39.56 -14.40
N SER A 39 -42.39 -39.92 -13.17
CA SER A 39 -42.49 -39.01 -12.02
C SER A 39 -41.25 -38.14 -11.93
N TYR A 40 -41.42 -36.82 -11.76
CA TYR A 40 -40.34 -35.86 -11.57
C TYR A 40 -40.50 -35.18 -10.22
N THR A 41 -39.39 -34.99 -9.50
CA THR A 41 -39.37 -34.09 -8.36
C THR A 41 -39.24 -32.63 -8.79
N GLY A 42 -39.65 -31.73 -7.91
CA GLY A 42 -39.41 -30.30 -8.03
C GLY A 42 -37.91 -29.99 -8.03
N LYS A 43 -37.46 -29.20 -9.00
CA LYS A 43 -36.09 -28.70 -9.07
C LYS A 43 -35.77 -27.78 -7.88
N ILE A 44 -34.50 -27.67 -7.51
CA ILE A 44 -34.04 -26.68 -6.52
C ILE A 44 -34.29 -25.26 -7.05
N ASP A 45 -34.80 -24.38 -6.20
CA ASP A 45 -35.03 -22.98 -6.52
C ASP A 45 -33.85 -22.10 -6.07
N SER A 46 -33.70 -20.92 -6.68
CA SER A 46 -32.72 -19.90 -6.27
C SER A 46 -31.27 -20.43 -6.16
N LEU A 47 -30.93 -21.41 -7.02
CA LEU A 47 -29.63 -22.10 -7.03
C LEU A 47 -28.48 -21.13 -7.32
N LYS A 48 -27.49 -21.10 -6.43
CA LYS A 48 -26.29 -20.26 -6.53
C LYS A 48 -25.03 -21.04 -6.22
N PHE A 49 -23.94 -20.68 -6.89
CA PHE A 49 -22.60 -21.20 -6.65
C PHE A 49 -21.69 -20.06 -6.23
N PHE A 50 -20.94 -20.25 -5.15
CA PHE A 50 -20.01 -19.28 -4.58
C PHE A 50 -18.60 -19.88 -4.62
N PRO A 51 -17.71 -19.32 -5.45
CA PRO A 51 -16.41 -19.93 -5.71
C PRO A 51 -15.44 -19.71 -4.55
N GLY A 52 -14.54 -20.65 -4.33
CA GLY A 52 -13.51 -20.59 -3.30
C GLY A 52 -12.18 -21.16 -3.77
N ARG A 53 -11.27 -21.36 -2.82
CA ARG A 53 -9.96 -21.99 -3.04
C ARG A 53 -10.11 -23.50 -3.16
N ASP A 54 -9.98 -24.00 -4.38
CA ASP A 54 -10.12 -25.42 -4.74
C ASP A 54 -11.45 -26.04 -4.26
N ARG A 55 -12.50 -25.21 -4.19
CA ARG A 55 -13.83 -25.58 -3.68
C ARG A 55 -14.91 -24.63 -4.19
N VAL A 56 -16.17 -25.07 -4.06
CA VAL A 56 -17.34 -24.22 -4.31
C VAL A 56 -18.42 -24.46 -3.26
N LYS A 57 -19.10 -23.41 -2.84
CA LYS A 57 -20.31 -23.52 -2.02
C LYS A 57 -21.54 -23.46 -2.91
N VAL A 58 -22.46 -24.39 -2.73
CA VAL A 58 -23.75 -24.45 -3.40
C VAL A 58 -24.82 -24.03 -2.40
N GLU A 59 -25.70 -23.10 -2.79
CA GLU A 59 -26.90 -22.75 -2.02
C GLU A 59 -28.14 -22.79 -2.89
N GLY A 60 -29.29 -23.04 -2.28
CA GLY A 60 -30.60 -22.95 -2.93
C GLY A 60 -31.74 -23.29 -1.98
N LEU A 61 -32.95 -23.37 -2.50
CA LEU A 61 -34.18 -23.56 -1.71
C LEU A 61 -35.01 -24.73 -2.24
N ILE A 62 -35.58 -25.53 -1.34
CA ILE A 62 -36.65 -26.47 -1.65
C ILE A 62 -37.95 -25.89 -1.13
N ILE A 63 -38.84 -25.49 -2.04
CA ILE A 63 -40.05 -24.73 -1.71
C ILE A 63 -41.26 -25.66 -1.58
N SER A 64 -41.64 -26.33 -2.68
CA SER A 64 -43.01 -26.86 -2.79
C SER A 64 -43.11 -28.38 -2.79
N ASP A 65 -42.08 -29.11 -3.20
CA ASP A 65 -42.18 -30.58 -3.34
C ASP A 65 -41.83 -31.27 -2.01
N PRO A 66 -42.80 -31.95 -1.36
CA PRO A 66 -42.55 -32.64 -0.09
C PRO A 66 -41.80 -33.97 -0.27
N LYS A 67 -41.66 -34.47 -1.50
CA LYS A 67 -41.04 -35.79 -1.77
C LYS A 67 -39.53 -35.74 -1.93
N VAL A 68 -38.95 -34.55 -2.13
CA VAL A 68 -37.49 -34.38 -2.29
C VAL A 68 -36.78 -34.86 -1.03
N SER A 69 -35.82 -35.78 -1.19
CA SER A 69 -35.05 -36.35 -0.09
C SER A 69 -33.54 -36.08 -0.19
N GLU A 70 -33.06 -35.72 -1.38
CA GLU A 70 -31.65 -35.38 -1.58
C GLU A 70 -31.45 -34.47 -2.80
N LEU A 71 -30.34 -33.75 -2.80
CA LEU A 71 -29.78 -33.01 -3.93
C LEU A 71 -28.48 -33.70 -4.35
N ARG A 72 -28.31 -33.93 -5.65
CA ARG A 72 -27.03 -34.38 -6.21
C ARG A 72 -26.48 -33.32 -7.15
N VAL A 73 -25.22 -32.96 -6.91
CA VAL A 73 -24.45 -32.05 -7.75
C VAL A 73 -23.38 -32.86 -8.45
N TYR A 74 -23.43 -32.92 -9.77
CA TYR A 74 -22.52 -33.68 -10.62
C TYR A 74 -21.55 -32.75 -11.33
N TRP A 75 -20.32 -33.22 -11.58
CA TRP A 75 -19.37 -32.56 -12.48
C TRP A 75 -18.58 -33.63 -13.25
N ASN A 76 -17.61 -33.20 -14.06
CA ASN A 76 -16.75 -34.11 -14.83
C ASN A 76 -17.55 -35.10 -15.71
N SER A 77 -18.58 -34.60 -16.40
CA SER A 77 -19.51 -35.43 -17.19
C SER A 77 -20.20 -36.52 -16.36
N LYS A 78 -20.59 -36.19 -15.12
CA LYS A 78 -21.25 -37.07 -14.13
C LYS A 78 -20.40 -38.19 -13.56
N ARG A 79 -19.09 -38.21 -13.83
CA ARG A 79 -18.17 -39.16 -13.19
C ARG A 79 -18.01 -38.87 -11.70
N ASP A 80 -18.14 -37.61 -11.32
CA ASP A 80 -17.99 -37.16 -9.95
C ASP A 80 -19.28 -36.50 -9.46
N SER A 81 -19.56 -36.62 -8.16
CA SER A 81 -20.74 -36.02 -7.56
C SER A 81 -20.61 -35.75 -6.07
N ALA A 82 -21.45 -34.84 -5.58
CA ALA A 82 -21.69 -34.61 -4.17
C ALA A 82 -23.18 -34.79 -3.90
N VAL A 83 -23.50 -35.52 -2.84
CA VAL A 83 -24.88 -35.75 -2.37
C VAL A 83 -25.12 -34.94 -1.12
N VAL A 84 -26.27 -34.27 -1.07
CA VAL A 84 -26.76 -33.52 0.09
C VAL A 84 -28.10 -34.12 0.48
N ALA A 85 -28.14 -34.77 1.65
CA ALA A 85 -29.38 -35.26 2.21
C ALA A 85 -30.30 -34.08 2.60
N ILE A 86 -31.59 -34.20 2.33
CA ILE A 86 -32.60 -33.18 2.60
C ILE A 86 -33.70 -33.81 3.47
N ASN A 87 -33.89 -33.26 4.65
CA ASN A 87 -35.00 -33.62 5.53
C ASN A 87 -36.12 -32.59 5.35
N ARG A 88 -37.17 -32.94 4.58
CA ARG A 88 -38.21 -31.98 4.22
C ARG A 88 -39.05 -31.53 5.42
N THR A 89 -39.23 -30.22 5.53
CA THR A 89 -40.22 -29.60 6.40
C THR A 89 -41.50 -29.25 5.64
N SER A 90 -42.54 -28.80 6.35
CA SER A 90 -43.78 -28.31 5.75
C SER A 90 -43.63 -26.96 5.03
N GLY A 91 -42.48 -26.29 5.19
CA GLY A 91 -42.19 -24.99 4.60
C GLY A 91 -41.05 -25.02 3.58
N ILE A 92 -40.33 -23.89 3.49
CA ILE A 92 -39.17 -23.72 2.61
C ILE A 92 -37.91 -24.19 3.35
N ASP A 93 -37.18 -25.13 2.75
CA ASP A 93 -35.90 -25.58 3.29
C ASP A 93 -34.73 -24.99 2.51
N ALA A 94 -33.76 -24.43 3.23
CA ALA A 94 -32.52 -23.95 2.64
C ALA A 94 -31.48 -25.08 2.53
N VAL A 95 -30.84 -25.18 1.36
CA VAL A 95 -29.74 -26.09 1.10
C VAL A 95 -28.44 -25.30 1.05
N SER A 96 -27.40 -25.80 1.73
CA SER A 96 -26.06 -25.21 1.73
C SER A 96 -25.02 -26.32 1.84
N LYS A 97 -24.12 -26.43 0.85
CA LYS A 97 -23.05 -27.44 0.84
C LYS A 97 -21.78 -26.90 0.22
N ILE A 98 -20.64 -27.11 0.88
CA ILE A 98 -19.33 -26.93 0.27
C ILE A 98 -18.90 -28.25 -0.38
N ILE A 99 -18.51 -28.18 -1.65
CA ILE A 99 -17.88 -29.25 -2.40
C ILE A 99 -16.38 -28.94 -2.41
N GLU A 100 -15.62 -29.72 -1.65
CA GLU A 100 -14.16 -29.60 -1.51
C GLU A 100 -13.42 -30.36 -2.62
N ASN A 101 -12.11 -30.17 -2.71
CA ASN A 101 -11.21 -30.88 -3.64
C ASN A 101 -11.61 -30.71 -5.13
N LEU A 102 -11.93 -29.48 -5.51
CA LEU A 102 -12.20 -29.06 -6.88
C LEU A 102 -11.06 -28.16 -7.37
N PRO A 103 -9.96 -28.73 -7.90
CA PRO A 103 -8.81 -27.97 -8.37
C PRO A 103 -9.21 -26.80 -9.26
N GLU A 104 -8.49 -25.68 -9.16
CA GLU A 104 -8.71 -24.48 -9.97
C GLU A 104 -9.07 -24.81 -11.44
N ASN A 105 -10.32 -24.60 -11.81
CA ASN A 105 -10.85 -24.83 -13.17
C ASN A 105 -12.24 -24.18 -13.33
N ILE A 106 -12.74 -24.17 -14.56
CA ILE A 106 -14.15 -23.89 -14.85
C ILE A 106 -14.89 -25.22 -14.92
N TYR A 107 -15.90 -25.38 -14.05
CA TYR A 107 -16.73 -26.56 -13.96
C TYR A 107 -18.12 -26.26 -14.50
N ASN A 108 -18.69 -27.23 -15.22
CA ASN A 108 -20.10 -27.26 -15.56
C ASN A 108 -20.77 -28.24 -14.60
N PHE A 109 -21.46 -27.69 -13.59
CA PHE A 109 -22.19 -28.48 -12.61
C PHE A 109 -23.57 -28.82 -13.13
N GLU A 110 -23.98 -30.06 -12.92
CA GLU A 110 -25.35 -30.52 -13.17
C GLU A 110 -26.03 -30.86 -11.85
N VAL A 111 -27.14 -30.19 -11.56
CA VAL A 111 -27.83 -30.27 -10.26
C VAL A 111 -29.22 -30.86 -10.43
N LYS A 112 -29.52 -31.89 -9.63
CA LYS A 112 -30.83 -32.56 -9.60
C LYS A 112 -31.26 -32.86 -8.17
N THR A 113 -32.55 -32.71 -7.90
CA THR A 113 -33.17 -33.25 -6.69
C THR A 113 -33.69 -34.65 -6.97
N PHE A 114 -33.79 -35.49 -5.93
CA PHE A 114 -34.35 -36.84 -6.03
C PHE A 114 -35.28 -37.13 -4.85
N ASP A 115 -36.32 -37.91 -5.10
CA ASP A 115 -37.14 -38.50 -4.05
C ASP A 115 -36.52 -39.79 -3.51
N ALA A 116 -37.09 -40.33 -2.43
CA ALA A 116 -36.62 -41.57 -1.82
C ALA A 116 -36.75 -42.81 -2.73
N LYS A 117 -37.48 -42.70 -3.85
CA LYS A 117 -37.66 -43.75 -4.85
C LYS A 117 -36.68 -43.62 -6.03
N GLY A 118 -35.85 -42.59 -6.04
CA GLY A 118 -34.89 -42.31 -7.11
C GLY A 118 -35.46 -41.55 -8.32
N ASN A 119 -36.70 -41.05 -8.23
CA ASN A 119 -37.25 -40.16 -9.26
C ASN A 119 -36.55 -38.81 -9.16
N GLY A 120 -35.95 -38.35 -10.27
CA GLY A 120 -35.17 -37.12 -10.30
C GLY A 120 -35.92 -35.96 -10.94
N SER A 121 -35.53 -34.74 -10.62
CA SER A 121 -36.02 -33.54 -11.31
C SER A 121 -35.45 -33.45 -12.73
N VAL A 122 -36.00 -32.51 -13.50
CA VAL A 122 -35.28 -31.95 -14.65
C VAL A 122 -33.94 -31.37 -14.20
N SER A 123 -32.95 -31.42 -15.08
CA SER A 123 -31.59 -31.03 -14.74
C SER A 123 -31.37 -29.52 -14.81
N GLN A 124 -30.58 -28.98 -13.88
CA GLN A 124 -30.13 -27.60 -13.91
C GLN A 124 -28.61 -27.54 -14.08
N SER A 125 -28.15 -26.88 -15.13
CA SER A 125 -26.72 -26.72 -15.40
C SER A 125 -26.24 -25.35 -14.96
N VAL A 126 -25.16 -25.28 -14.19
CA VAL A 126 -24.52 -24.03 -13.75
C VAL A 126 -23.02 -24.11 -14.01
N SER A 127 -22.48 -23.14 -14.74
CA SER A 127 -21.03 -22.98 -14.88
C SER A 127 -20.49 -22.16 -13.71
N ALA A 128 -19.48 -22.70 -13.01
CA ALA A 128 -18.80 -21.99 -11.93
C ALA A 128 -17.31 -22.30 -11.96
N GLN A 129 -16.50 -21.30 -11.62
CA GLN A 129 -15.05 -21.42 -11.55
C GLN A 129 -14.62 -21.68 -10.12
N THR A 130 -13.61 -22.51 -9.90
CA THR A 130 -12.84 -22.52 -8.65
C THR A 130 -11.52 -21.79 -8.85
N TYR A 131 -11.00 -21.19 -7.79
CA TYR A 131 -9.73 -20.46 -7.80
C TYR A 131 -8.70 -21.26 -7.00
N GLY A 132 -7.42 -21.05 -7.25
CA GLY A 132 -6.38 -21.83 -6.57
C GLY A 132 -5.00 -21.24 -6.76
N ALA A 133 -4.00 -22.13 -6.85
CA ALA A 133 -2.60 -21.74 -6.88
C ALA A 133 -2.21 -20.84 -8.06
N ARG A 134 -2.83 -20.98 -9.25
CA ARG A 134 -2.48 -20.15 -10.41
C ARG A 134 -3.01 -18.73 -10.24
N TYR A 135 -4.28 -18.58 -9.83
CA TYR A 135 -4.81 -17.27 -9.47
C TYR A 135 -3.97 -16.62 -8.37
N GLN A 136 -3.68 -17.34 -7.29
CA GLN A 136 -2.85 -16.88 -6.17
C GLN A 136 -1.45 -16.40 -6.63
N ALA A 137 -0.81 -17.12 -7.54
CA ALA A 137 0.52 -16.78 -8.05
C ALA A 137 0.51 -15.58 -9.03
N SER A 138 -0.65 -15.24 -9.59
CA SER A 138 -0.81 -14.08 -10.49
C SER A 138 -0.97 -12.75 -9.74
N LEU A 139 -1.22 -12.79 -8.43
CA LEU A 139 -1.51 -11.61 -7.63
C LEU A 139 -0.24 -10.82 -7.33
N THR A 140 -0.33 -9.50 -7.50
CA THR A 140 0.77 -8.57 -7.22
C THR A 140 0.36 -7.54 -6.19
N ASP A 141 1.31 -7.15 -5.34
CA ASP A 141 1.05 -6.15 -4.32
C ASP A 141 0.63 -4.79 -4.88
N ARG A 142 -0.26 -4.11 -4.16
CA ARG A 142 -0.50 -2.67 -4.30
C ARG A 142 0.81 -1.94 -4.13
N LYS A 143 1.21 -1.18 -5.14
CA LYS A 143 2.45 -0.41 -5.11
C LYS A 143 2.32 0.75 -4.11
N ILE A 144 3.33 0.92 -3.25
CA ILE A 144 3.53 2.14 -2.47
C ILE A 144 4.24 3.17 -3.36
N VAL A 145 3.66 4.37 -3.45
CA VAL A 145 4.22 5.52 -4.16
C VAL A 145 5.24 6.21 -3.26
N THR A 146 4.84 6.59 -2.05
CA THR A 146 5.76 7.10 -1.04
C THR A 146 5.47 6.56 0.35
N SER A 147 6.50 6.42 1.19
CA SER A 147 6.33 6.22 2.64
C SER A 147 7.26 7.17 3.41
N LYS A 148 6.68 7.98 4.29
CA LYS A 148 7.40 9.05 5.01
C LYS A 148 7.09 8.96 6.50
N LEU A 149 8.12 8.81 7.31
CA LEU A 149 8.04 8.93 8.76
C LEU A 149 8.40 10.36 9.15
N SER A 150 7.42 11.08 9.70
CA SER A 150 7.57 12.47 10.15
C SER A 150 8.25 12.55 11.52
N SER A 151 8.76 13.74 11.87
CA SER A 151 9.48 13.96 13.14
C SER A 151 8.60 13.83 14.39
N ASP A 152 7.28 13.80 14.24
CA ASP A 152 6.27 13.53 15.28
C ASP A 152 5.94 12.04 15.42
N PHE A 153 6.71 11.18 14.73
CA PHE A 153 6.54 9.73 14.69
C PHE A 153 5.25 9.26 13.98
N SER A 154 4.71 10.09 13.09
CA SER A 154 3.61 9.68 12.19
C SER A 154 4.18 9.10 10.89
N LEU A 155 3.82 7.86 10.55
CA LEU A 155 4.14 7.24 9.26
C LEU A 155 2.97 7.46 8.28
N THR A 156 3.24 8.16 7.20
CA THR A 156 2.33 8.35 6.06
C THR A 156 2.74 7.45 4.90
N ILE A 157 1.80 6.68 4.37
CA ILE A 157 1.99 5.80 3.21
C ILE A 157 1.00 6.19 2.13
N ASP A 158 1.53 6.57 0.96
CA ASP A 158 0.73 6.83 -0.25
C ASP A 158 0.77 5.59 -1.14
N PHE A 159 -0.40 5.14 -1.57
CA PHE A 159 -0.58 3.97 -2.41
C PHE A 159 -0.90 4.36 -3.86
N ALA A 160 -0.46 3.53 -4.80
CA ALA A 160 -0.90 3.60 -6.18
C ALA A 160 -2.32 3.05 -6.33
N THR A 161 -2.94 3.31 -7.47
CA THR A 161 -4.16 2.61 -7.88
C THR A 161 -3.86 1.14 -8.21
N MET A 162 -4.89 0.31 -8.17
CA MET A 162 -4.82 -1.11 -8.56
C MET A 162 -5.81 -1.41 -9.68
N ASP A 163 -5.49 -2.45 -10.45
CA ASP A 163 -6.43 -3.07 -11.37
C ASP A 163 -7.46 -3.89 -10.60
N LEU A 164 -8.69 -3.38 -10.54
CA LEU A 164 -9.80 -4.02 -9.84
C LEU A 164 -10.32 -5.27 -10.55
N THR A 165 -9.98 -5.49 -11.83
CA THR A 165 -10.40 -6.70 -12.56
C THR A 165 -9.77 -7.97 -12.01
N THR A 166 -8.66 -7.84 -11.29
CA THR A 166 -8.00 -8.92 -10.57
C THR A 166 -8.73 -9.33 -9.28
N GLY A 167 -9.75 -8.57 -8.86
CA GLY A 167 -10.44 -8.78 -7.58
C GLY A 167 -9.81 -8.04 -6.39
N ALA A 168 -8.80 -7.20 -6.61
CA ALA A 168 -8.17 -6.42 -5.53
C ALA A 168 -9.20 -5.54 -4.81
N PHE A 169 -9.25 -5.61 -3.48
CA PHE A 169 -10.19 -4.78 -2.69
C PHE A 169 -9.57 -4.10 -1.47
N ALA A 170 -8.45 -4.59 -0.95
CA ALA A 170 -7.75 -3.94 0.17
C ALA A 170 -6.24 -4.23 0.19
N THR A 171 -5.54 -3.50 1.06
CA THR A 171 -4.14 -3.71 1.43
C THR A 171 -4.05 -3.79 2.95
N GLU A 172 -3.34 -4.77 3.48
CA GLU A 172 -3.03 -4.85 4.91
C GLU A 172 -1.62 -4.32 5.17
N ILE A 173 -1.51 -3.43 6.16
CA ILE A 173 -0.26 -2.91 6.68
C ILE A 173 -0.10 -3.39 8.11
N VAL A 174 1.03 -4.02 8.41
CA VAL A 174 1.43 -4.42 9.76
C VAL A 174 2.59 -3.56 10.21
N TYR A 175 2.48 -2.90 11.35
CA TYR A 175 3.52 -2.01 11.88
C TYR A 175 3.69 -2.14 13.39
N THR A 176 4.81 -1.67 13.92
CA THR A 176 5.08 -1.62 15.36
C THR A 176 5.00 -0.19 15.86
N ASP A 177 4.32 0.02 16.99
CA ASP A 177 4.23 1.33 17.64
C ASP A 177 5.38 1.60 18.62
N GLY A 178 5.47 2.84 19.12
CA GLY A 178 6.47 3.28 20.09
C GLY A 178 6.45 2.51 21.42
N SER A 179 5.35 1.82 21.73
CA SER A 179 5.20 0.94 22.89
C SER A 179 5.61 -0.50 22.60
N ASN A 180 6.12 -0.79 21.40
CA ASN A 180 6.50 -2.12 20.90
C ASN A 180 5.32 -3.08 20.68
N VAL A 181 4.12 -2.55 20.41
CA VAL A 181 2.95 -3.34 20.07
C VAL A 181 2.80 -3.40 18.55
N GLU A 182 2.53 -4.60 18.02
CA GLU A 182 2.23 -4.80 16.60
C GLU A 182 0.75 -4.52 16.32
N HIS A 183 0.50 -3.74 15.27
CA HIS A 183 -0.84 -3.37 14.79
C HIS A 183 -1.02 -3.80 13.35
N THR A 184 -2.24 -4.21 12.99
CA THR A 184 -2.63 -4.51 11.62
C THR A 184 -3.75 -3.55 11.20
N VAL A 185 -3.58 -2.92 10.03
CA VAL A 185 -4.56 -1.99 9.45
C VAL A 185 -4.90 -2.42 8.04
N THR A 186 -6.19 -2.55 7.76
CA THR A 186 -6.71 -2.85 6.42
C THR A 186 -7.17 -1.57 5.74
N VAL A 187 -6.54 -1.24 4.61
CA VAL A 187 -6.79 -0.04 3.81
C VAL A 187 -7.54 -0.45 2.53
N PRO A 188 -8.79 0.00 2.32
CA PRO A 188 -9.50 -0.26 1.07
C PRO A 188 -8.76 0.28 -0.15
N VAL A 189 -8.90 -0.37 -1.31
CA VAL A 189 -8.28 0.12 -2.58
C VAL A 189 -8.79 1.49 -3.02
N THR A 190 -9.94 1.93 -2.51
CA THR A 190 -10.51 3.27 -2.73
C THR A 190 -9.80 4.36 -1.92
N GLN A 191 -9.07 4.00 -0.88
CA GLN A 191 -8.26 4.91 -0.06
C GLN A 191 -6.82 4.87 -0.55
N ASN A 192 -6.27 6.04 -0.91
CA ASN A 192 -4.93 6.16 -1.49
C ASN A 192 -3.85 6.55 -0.48
N GLN A 193 -4.21 6.81 0.78
CA GLN A 193 -3.28 7.21 1.81
C GLN A 193 -3.64 6.57 3.15
N LEU A 194 -2.63 6.10 3.88
CA LEU A 194 -2.71 5.72 5.28
C LEU A 194 -1.81 6.63 6.11
N VAL A 195 -2.29 7.08 7.27
CA VAL A 195 -1.47 7.74 8.29
C VAL A 195 -1.60 6.95 9.58
N VAL A 196 -0.48 6.52 10.15
CA VAL A 196 -0.42 5.88 11.47
C VAL A 196 0.44 6.73 12.40
N THR A 197 -0.04 6.99 13.61
CA THR A 197 0.67 7.76 14.63
C THR A 197 1.46 6.83 15.54
N ASN A 198 2.41 7.38 16.30
CA ASN A 198 3.23 6.64 17.27
C ASN A 198 4.00 5.46 16.64
N TYR A 199 4.49 5.59 15.40
CA TYR A 199 5.28 4.56 14.74
C TYR A 199 6.67 4.41 15.37
N LYS A 200 7.13 3.17 15.55
CA LYS A 200 8.46 2.90 16.11
C LYS A 200 9.57 3.22 15.12
N ILE A 201 10.36 4.26 15.40
CA ILE A 201 11.56 4.60 14.60
C ILE A 201 12.50 3.39 14.49
N GLY A 202 13.05 3.21 13.29
CA GLY A 202 14.00 2.14 12.99
C GLY A 202 13.37 0.76 12.80
N SER A 203 12.05 0.63 13.02
CA SER A 203 11.32 -0.59 12.66
C SER A 203 10.97 -0.62 11.18
N LYS A 204 10.62 -1.82 10.70
CA LYS A 204 10.04 -2.05 9.36
C LYS A 204 8.54 -2.24 9.51
N PHE A 205 7.79 -1.89 8.47
CA PHE A 205 6.39 -2.31 8.34
C PHE A 205 6.29 -3.43 7.30
N LYS A 206 5.22 -4.22 7.33
CA LYS A 206 4.91 -5.25 6.34
C LYS A 206 3.68 -4.84 5.56
N GLN A 207 3.64 -5.17 4.28
CA GLN A 207 2.46 -4.99 3.44
C GLN A 207 2.04 -6.32 2.80
N ARG A 208 0.74 -6.48 2.55
CA ARG A 208 0.20 -7.43 1.57
C ARG A 208 -1.10 -6.91 0.99
N SER A 209 -1.55 -7.48 -0.11
CA SER A 209 -2.76 -7.07 -0.83
C SER A 209 -3.79 -8.20 -0.84
N LEU A 210 -5.06 -7.82 -0.76
CA LEU A 210 -6.20 -8.71 -0.54
C LEU A 210 -7.11 -8.69 -1.76
N PHE A 211 -7.51 -9.88 -2.17
CA PHE A 211 -8.24 -10.10 -3.41
C PHE A 211 -9.45 -11.00 -3.18
N LEU A 212 -10.54 -10.61 -3.82
CA LEU A 212 -11.76 -11.39 -3.93
C LEU A 212 -12.04 -11.56 -5.42
N PRO A 213 -11.76 -12.73 -6.03
CA PRO A 213 -11.74 -12.88 -7.48
C PRO A 213 -13.08 -12.52 -8.15
N VAL A 214 -14.18 -12.77 -7.43
CA VAL A 214 -15.52 -12.30 -7.78
C VAL A 214 -16.25 -11.90 -6.50
N LYS A 215 -17.22 -10.99 -6.61
CA LYS A 215 -17.95 -10.43 -5.44
C LYS A 215 -18.53 -11.47 -4.49
N ASN A 216 -18.91 -12.64 -5.00
CA ASN A 216 -19.53 -13.71 -4.23
C ASN A 216 -18.55 -14.86 -3.88
N ALA A 217 -17.23 -14.66 -4.03
CA ALA A 217 -16.28 -15.67 -3.60
C ALA A 217 -16.34 -15.86 -2.08
N ILE A 218 -16.12 -17.08 -1.61
CA ILE A 218 -16.15 -17.43 -0.18
C ILE A 218 -14.79 -17.35 0.49
N ASP A 219 -13.72 -17.24 -0.31
CA ASP A 219 -12.34 -17.19 0.16
C ASP A 219 -11.64 -15.93 -0.34
N ILE A 220 -10.87 -15.30 0.55
CA ILE A 220 -9.98 -14.20 0.22
C ILE A 220 -8.61 -14.77 -0.17
N PHE A 221 -8.01 -14.18 -1.20
CA PHE A 221 -6.63 -14.46 -1.62
C PHE A 221 -5.72 -13.31 -1.22
N TYR A 222 -4.46 -13.62 -0.93
CA TYR A 222 -3.51 -12.68 -0.32
C TYR A 222 -2.18 -12.81 -1.00
N THR A 223 -1.50 -11.71 -1.31
CA THR A 223 -0.06 -11.78 -1.54
C THR A 223 0.67 -12.12 -0.24
N ASP A 224 1.92 -12.59 -0.35
CA ASP A 224 2.79 -12.77 0.80
C ASP A 224 3.17 -11.41 1.40
N PHE A 225 3.45 -11.39 2.70
CA PHE A 225 3.91 -10.17 3.36
C PHE A 225 5.30 -9.76 2.87
N VAL A 226 5.41 -8.51 2.42
CA VAL A 226 6.68 -7.88 2.06
C VAL A 226 7.07 -6.86 3.12
N SER A 227 8.26 -7.02 3.71
CA SER A 227 8.81 -6.05 4.67
C SER A 227 9.38 -4.83 3.94
N LYS A 228 9.13 -3.64 4.49
CA LYS A 228 9.51 -2.34 3.93
C LYS A 228 10.05 -1.43 5.03
N ASP A 229 11.08 -0.67 4.68
CA ASP A 229 11.55 0.47 5.47
C ASP A 229 10.79 1.73 5.00
N PRO A 230 10.43 2.67 5.89
CA PRO A 230 9.97 3.98 5.45
C PRO A 230 11.01 4.62 4.51
N GLN A 231 10.60 5.07 3.33
CA GLN A 231 11.53 5.57 2.31
C GLN A 231 12.22 6.87 2.74
N VAL A 232 11.50 7.74 3.45
CA VAL A 232 12.04 8.96 4.03
C VAL A 232 11.73 8.98 5.52
N ILE A 233 12.73 9.27 6.35
CA ILE A 233 12.55 9.45 7.78
C ILE A 233 13.04 10.85 8.15
N ASP A 234 12.13 11.67 8.66
CA ASP A 234 12.43 12.98 9.20
C ASP A 234 12.98 12.85 10.63
N LEU A 235 14.28 13.09 10.74
CA LEU A 235 15.06 13.01 11.98
C LEU A 235 15.31 14.41 12.56
N THR A 236 14.56 15.42 12.14
CA THR A 236 14.73 16.80 12.59
C THR A 236 14.56 16.95 14.11
N TYR A 237 13.85 16.03 14.77
CA TYR A 237 13.75 15.96 16.24
C TYR A 237 15.09 15.72 16.96
N LEU A 238 16.12 15.19 16.26
CA LEU A 238 17.46 15.02 16.82
C LEU A 238 18.22 16.34 16.94
N ILE A 239 17.83 17.35 16.17
CA ILE A 239 18.43 18.68 16.23
C ILE A 239 17.61 19.50 17.22
N LYS A 240 18.23 19.90 18.34
CA LYS A 240 17.58 20.79 19.30
C LYS A 240 17.56 22.22 18.78
N ASN A 241 16.61 23.03 19.26
CA ASN A 241 16.53 24.46 18.93
C ASN A 241 16.75 24.67 17.41
N ASN A 242 15.99 23.95 16.59
CA ASN A 242 16.28 23.72 15.17
C ASN A 242 15.56 24.66 14.22
N LYS A 243 14.74 25.58 14.72
CA LYS A 243 14.00 26.53 13.90
C LYS A 243 13.80 27.83 14.64
N ARG A 244 13.70 28.91 13.87
CA ARG A 244 13.30 30.22 14.35
C ARG A 244 11.92 30.16 15.05
N PRO A 245 11.71 30.89 16.17
CA PRO A 245 12.72 31.65 16.90
C PRO A 245 13.68 30.72 17.65
N PHE A 246 14.98 30.90 17.43
CA PHE A 246 16.01 30.18 18.16
C PHE A 246 16.08 30.72 19.60
N LEU A 247 16.22 29.83 20.57
CA LEU A 247 16.42 30.16 21.99
C LEU A 247 17.87 30.52 22.29
N THR A 248 18.10 31.30 23.35
CA THR A 248 19.42 31.71 23.83
C THR A 248 19.76 31.09 25.18
N SER A 249 21.04 30.82 25.41
CA SER A 249 21.57 30.49 26.74
C SER A 249 21.93 31.73 27.55
N SER A 250 22.29 32.81 26.85
CA SER A 250 22.64 34.11 27.42
C SER A 250 22.50 35.20 26.37
N THR A 251 22.24 36.44 26.80
CA THR A 251 22.14 37.62 25.94
C THR A 251 22.84 38.82 26.57
N ASP A 252 23.18 39.81 25.73
CA ASP A 252 23.67 41.11 26.16
C ASP A 252 22.55 42.05 26.66
N GLY A 253 21.30 41.55 26.74
CA GLY A 253 20.10 42.35 27.02
C GLY A 253 19.62 43.19 25.83
N GLY A 254 20.32 43.13 24.70
CA GLY A 254 20.03 43.82 23.44
C GLY A 254 19.90 42.85 22.28
N ARG A 255 20.69 43.06 21.22
CA ARG A 255 20.60 42.30 19.96
C ARG A 255 21.33 40.97 20.04
N TRP A 256 22.42 40.86 20.80
CA TRP A 256 23.34 39.74 20.67
C TRP A 256 23.16 38.71 21.77
N GLY A 257 23.26 37.43 21.39
CA GLY A 257 23.15 36.33 22.35
C GLY A 257 23.95 35.11 21.91
N THR A 258 24.12 34.18 22.83
CA THR A 258 24.64 32.83 22.55
C THR A 258 23.46 31.87 22.46
N LEU A 259 23.47 30.99 21.46
CA LEU A 259 22.40 30.01 21.24
C LEU A 259 22.32 28.99 22.39
N ALA A 260 21.10 28.67 22.82
CA ALA A 260 20.85 27.50 23.65
C ALA A 260 21.01 26.22 22.81
N ASP A 261 21.46 25.13 23.44
CA ASP A 261 21.65 23.78 22.87
C ASP A 261 22.69 23.64 21.75
N TRP A 262 23.17 24.74 21.18
CA TRP A 262 24.23 24.75 20.16
C TRP A 262 25.58 25.09 20.79
N THR A 263 26.64 24.43 20.32
CA THR A 263 28.01 24.86 20.63
C THR A 263 28.33 26.08 19.79
N THR A 264 28.44 27.25 20.40
CA THR A 264 28.99 28.46 19.79
C THR A 264 30.38 28.71 20.36
N ASN A 265 31.41 28.61 19.50
CA ASN A 265 32.78 28.86 19.94
C ASN A 265 33.08 30.36 20.10
N ASP A 266 34.21 30.68 20.73
CA ASP A 266 34.54 32.08 21.06
C ASP A 266 34.77 32.97 19.84
N ALA A 267 35.22 32.41 18.71
CA ALA A 267 35.34 33.15 17.46
C ALA A 267 33.98 33.67 16.95
N CYS A 268 32.88 32.94 17.19
CA CYS A 268 31.53 33.41 16.87
C CYS A 268 30.97 34.42 17.88
N LYS A 269 31.63 34.64 19.02
CA LYS A 269 31.19 35.55 20.10
C LYS A 269 31.85 36.93 19.97
N ASN A 270 31.88 37.47 18.76
CA ASN A 270 32.60 38.70 18.42
C ASN A 270 31.88 39.99 18.84
N HIS A 271 30.64 39.93 19.37
CA HIS A 271 29.91 41.10 19.86
C HIS A 271 29.94 41.15 21.39
N GLY A 272 31.08 41.58 21.95
CA GLY A 272 31.23 41.76 23.40
C GLY A 272 31.11 40.47 24.21
N GLY A 273 31.53 39.32 23.64
CA GLY A 273 31.39 38.00 24.26
C GLY A 273 30.09 37.27 23.91
N TYR A 274 29.27 37.85 23.04
CA TYR A 274 28.05 37.24 22.50
C TYR A 274 28.11 37.11 20.97
N GLY A 275 27.31 36.19 20.42
CA GLY A 275 27.17 36.02 18.98
C GLY A 275 26.66 34.64 18.61
N GLY A 276 26.31 34.47 17.33
CA GLY A 276 25.62 33.29 16.84
C GLY A 276 24.10 33.33 17.01
N TRP A 277 23.54 34.18 17.87
CA TRP A 277 22.12 34.49 17.91
C TRP A 277 21.89 36.00 17.70
N ASP A 278 20.83 36.34 16.97
CA ASP A 278 20.43 37.71 16.67
C ASP A 278 18.97 37.98 17.06
N GLY A 279 18.80 38.96 17.95
CA GLY A 279 17.53 39.46 18.46
C GLY A 279 16.77 40.39 17.52
N GLY A 280 17.27 40.60 16.31
CA GLY A 280 16.65 41.36 15.24
C GLY A 280 16.98 42.85 15.28
N CYS A 281 17.29 43.41 14.12
CA CYS A 281 17.38 44.85 13.88
C CYS A 281 17.21 45.12 12.37
N CYS A 282 17.12 46.39 11.96
CA CYS A 282 17.24 46.80 10.55
C CYS A 282 16.27 46.08 9.58
N GLY A 283 15.07 45.71 10.03
CA GLY A 283 14.07 44.98 9.24
C GLY A 283 14.25 43.46 9.22
N ASN A 284 15.24 42.93 9.95
CA ASN A 284 15.52 41.50 10.05
C ASN A 284 14.68 40.86 11.14
N PRO A 285 14.19 39.63 10.91
CA PRO A 285 13.35 38.96 11.88
C PRO A 285 14.18 38.54 13.10
N PRO A 286 13.67 38.74 14.34
CA PRO A 286 14.40 38.38 15.56
C PRO A 286 14.52 36.87 15.74
N GLY A 287 15.45 36.41 16.56
CA GLY A 287 15.60 35.02 16.94
C GLY A 287 16.14 34.15 15.81
N THR A 288 17.10 34.65 15.03
CA THR A 288 17.79 33.89 13.97
C THR A 288 19.18 33.49 14.44
N ILE A 289 19.78 32.51 13.77
CA ILE A 289 21.24 32.36 13.85
C ILE A 289 21.84 33.38 12.90
N ASN A 290 22.72 34.26 13.40
CA ASN A 290 23.46 35.22 12.58
C ASN A 290 24.96 35.12 12.87
N LEU A 291 25.74 35.21 11.80
CA LEU A 291 27.19 35.27 11.82
C LEU A 291 27.61 36.66 11.34
N GLU A 292 27.35 37.70 12.13
CA GLU A 292 27.71 39.06 11.74
C GLU A 292 29.13 39.42 12.15
N SER A 293 29.94 39.90 11.21
CA SER A 293 31.24 40.49 11.46
C SER A 293 31.39 41.84 10.78
N GLY A 294 32.10 42.74 11.45
CA GLY A 294 32.37 44.08 10.96
C GLY A 294 31.60 45.19 11.67
N TRP A 295 31.62 46.39 11.07
CA TRP A 295 30.98 47.60 11.62
C TRP A 295 31.41 47.90 13.07
N GLY A 296 32.68 47.65 13.39
CA GLY A 296 33.26 47.82 14.73
C GLY A 296 33.38 46.51 15.52
N ALA A 297 32.70 45.44 15.11
CA ALA A 297 32.93 44.10 15.65
C ALA A 297 34.11 43.39 14.92
N PRO A 298 34.90 42.57 15.62
CA PRO A 298 35.95 41.76 15.01
C PRO A 298 35.44 40.86 13.87
N VAL A 299 36.32 40.60 12.91
CA VAL A 299 36.12 39.55 11.89
C VAL A 299 36.08 38.17 12.54
N ILE A 300 35.36 37.24 11.93
CA ILE A 300 35.26 35.86 12.44
C ILE A 300 36.27 34.99 11.69
N THR A 301 37.23 34.43 12.43
CA THR A 301 38.16 33.40 11.93
C THR A 301 37.88 32.10 12.66
N ASN A 302 37.60 31.03 11.92
CA ASN A 302 37.27 29.71 12.44
C ASN A 302 36.08 29.70 13.44
N GLY A 303 35.04 30.48 13.16
CA GLY A 303 33.79 30.47 13.89
C GLY A 303 33.01 29.17 13.69
N LYS A 304 32.42 28.63 14.75
CA LYS A 304 31.71 27.34 14.74
C LYS A 304 30.42 27.42 15.55
N ILE A 305 29.33 27.03 14.90
CA ILE A 305 28.02 26.83 15.52
C ILE A 305 27.53 25.44 15.14
N TYR A 306 27.54 24.48 16.06
CA TYR A 306 27.20 23.10 15.71
C TYR A 306 26.58 22.31 16.86
N GLN A 307 25.91 21.21 16.50
CA GLN A 307 25.46 20.17 17.42
C GLN A 307 26.14 18.85 17.07
N THR A 308 26.31 18.00 18.09
CA THR A 308 26.76 16.62 17.91
C THR A 308 25.58 15.69 18.12
N ILE A 309 25.33 14.81 17.17
CA ILE A 309 24.30 13.78 17.25
C ILE A 309 24.87 12.42 16.86
N THR A 310 24.19 11.34 17.24
CA THR A 310 24.53 9.99 16.80
C THR A 310 23.56 9.57 15.70
N LEU A 311 24.09 9.06 14.59
CA LEU A 311 23.31 8.57 13.47
C LEU A 311 23.77 7.15 13.13
N ASP A 312 22.83 6.30 12.75
CA ASP A 312 23.11 4.96 12.22
C ASP A 312 23.62 5.00 10.76
N ALA A 313 24.04 3.86 10.22
CA ALA A 313 24.40 3.77 8.82
C ALA A 313 23.23 4.22 7.91
N GLY A 314 23.54 5.03 6.90
CA GLY A 314 22.55 5.52 5.95
C GLY A 314 23.01 6.73 5.15
N THR A 315 22.16 7.12 4.20
CA THR A 315 22.29 8.37 3.44
C THR A 315 21.32 9.40 4.01
N TYR A 316 21.85 10.60 4.25
CA TYR A 316 21.17 11.67 4.95
C TYR A 316 21.18 12.95 4.12
N ILE A 317 20.16 13.77 4.33
CA ILE A 317 20.06 15.13 3.81
C ILE A 317 19.95 16.09 4.97
N PHE A 318 20.91 17.00 5.08
CA PHE A 318 20.91 18.09 6.04
C PHE A 318 20.64 19.41 5.31
N ASN A 319 19.60 20.14 5.72
CA ASN A 319 19.18 21.38 5.08
C ASN A 319 19.11 22.51 6.11
N ALA A 320 19.58 23.70 5.72
CA ALA A 320 19.52 24.90 6.54
C ALA A 320 19.11 26.14 5.73
N PRO A 321 17.81 26.40 5.56
CA PRO A 321 17.32 27.56 4.82
C PRO A 321 17.84 28.87 5.39
N LEU A 322 18.19 29.80 4.50
CA LEU A 322 18.64 31.15 4.85
C LEU A 322 17.56 32.20 4.56
N LEU A 323 17.70 33.39 5.13
CA LEU A 323 16.88 34.52 4.72
C LEU A 323 17.22 34.93 3.27
N ALA A 324 16.22 34.99 2.40
CA ALA A 324 16.41 35.25 0.96
C ALA A 324 16.66 36.72 0.62
N SER A 325 16.03 37.66 1.32
CA SER A 325 16.09 39.10 1.04
C SER A 325 16.72 39.89 2.19
N GLY A 326 17.15 41.13 1.91
CA GLY A 326 17.72 42.03 2.93
C GLY A 326 19.08 41.57 3.44
N SER A 327 19.20 41.36 4.75
CA SER A 327 20.42 40.95 5.46
C SER A 327 20.75 39.44 5.41
N GLY A 328 20.18 38.69 4.48
CA GLY A 328 20.46 37.27 4.34
C GLY A 328 21.68 36.97 3.48
N LEU A 329 21.48 36.16 2.44
CA LEU A 329 22.51 35.84 1.43
C LEU A 329 23.05 37.08 0.69
N ASN A 330 22.34 38.21 0.70
CA ASN A 330 22.80 39.46 0.07
C ASN A 330 23.93 40.17 0.83
N SER A 331 24.45 39.60 1.92
CA SER A 331 25.56 40.12 2.72
C SER A 331 26.91 40.22 2.01
N GLY A 332 26.96 39.83 0.73
CA GLY A 332 28.19 39.87 -0.05
C GLY A 332 29.16 38.74 0.27
N TYR A 333 28.72 37.62 0.87
CA TYR A 333 29.54 36.42 0.97
C TYR A 333 30.12 36.03 -0.39
N THR A 334 31.44 36.08 -0.49
CA THR A 334 32.20 35.73 -1.69
C THR A 334 32.86 34.37 -1.54
N THR A 335 33.50 33.86 -2.59
CA THR A 335 34.33 32.66 -2.50
C THR A 335 35.62 32.86 -1.70
N ALA A 336 35.98 34.09 -1.35
CA ALA A 336 37.05 34.37 -0.40
C ALA A 336 36.58 34.23 1.06
N ASP A 337 35.26 34.28 1.28
CA ASP A 337 34.66 33.94 2.56
C ASP A 337 34.45 32.41 2.62
N TYR A 338 35.05 31.78 3.61
CA TYR A 338 34.99 30.34 3.81
C TYR A 338 33.84 30.01 4.77
N VAL A 339 32.62 30.28 4.32
CA VAL A 339 31.37 30.05 5.07
C VAL A 339 30.73 28.75 4.61
N TYR A 340 30.46 27.84 5.53
CA TYR A 340 29.98 26.50 5.22
C TYR A 340 28.80 26.12 6.09
N LEU A 341 27.75 25.58 5.46
CA LEU A 341 27.01 24.49 6.10
C LEU A 341 27.89 23.25 6.01
N ALA A 342 28.05 22.49 7.09
CA ALA A 342 28.94 21.33 7.11
C ALA A 342 28.43 20.20 7.99
N VAL A 343 28.85 18.99 7.62
CA VAL A 343 28.70 17.75 8.40
C VAL A 343 30.06 17.06 8.47
N ALA A 344 30.46 16.61 9.65
CA ALA A 344 31.74 15.94 9.87
C ALA A 344 31.63 14.80 10.89
N LYS A 345 32.58 13.86 10.85
CA LYS A 345 32.72 12.74 11.79
C LYS A 345 33.16 13.23 13.17
N GLY A 346 32.67 12.56 14.21
CA GLY A 346 33.08 12.81 15.59
C GLY A 346 32.32 13.97 16.24
N THR A 347 32.98 14.62 17.19
CA THR A 347 32.40 15.63 18.10
C THR A 347 32.93 17.05 17.85
N VAL A 348 33.78 17.22 16.84
CA VAL A 348 34.47 18.49 16.56
C VAL A 348 34.24 18.90 15.11
N MET A 349 33.64 20.08 14.92
CA MET A 349 33.49 20.68 13.60
C MET A 349 34.87 21.13 13.05
N PRO A 350 35.23 20.77 11.80
CA PRO A 350 36.50 21.16 11.18
C PRO A 350 36.71 22.68 11.02
N ASP A 351 37.97 23.05 10.84
CA ASP A 351 38.41 24.44 10.65
C ASP A 351 38.03 24.96 9.26
N SER A 352 37.40 26.14 9.19
CA SER A 352 37.03 26.79 7.92
C SER A 352 38.14 27.65 7.31
N SER A 353 39.16 28.03 8.08
CA SER A 353 40.19 28.98 7.68
C SER A 353 40.95 28.48 6.45
N GLY A 354 41.10 29.34 5.44
CA GLY A 354 41.81 29.00 4.20
C GLY A 354 41.20 27.83 3.43
N GLY A 355 39.95 27.45 3.72
CA GLY A 355 39.27 26.31 3.08
C GLY A 355 39.66 24.94 3.63
N ALA A 356 40.32 24.87 4.79
CA ALA A 356 40.76 23.61 5.39
C ALA A 356 39.63 22.58 5.60
N LEU A 357 38.38 23.03 5.79
CA LEU A 357 37.21 22.18 5.96
C LEU A 357 36.97 21.27 4.76
N GLU A 358 37.27 21.75 3.55
CA GLU A 358 36.96 21.05 2.30
C GLU A 358 37.81 19.80 2.08
N THR A 359 39.02 19.81 2.63
CA THR A 359 40.00 18.74 2.47
C THR A 359 40.19 17.91 3.75
N ASN A 360 39.52 18.27 4.83
CA ASN A 360 39.59 17.55 6.09
C ASN A 360 38.97 16.15 5.97
N SER A 361 39.70 15.12 6.39
CA SER A 361 39.25 13.71 6.30
C SER A 361 38.04 13.38 7.19
N ALA A 362 37.72 14.23 8.16
CA ALA A 362 36.51 14.11 8.97
C ALA A 362 35.27 14.69 8.26
N THR A 363 35.43 15.61 7.30
CA THR A 363 34.30 16.23 6.60
C THR A 363 33.55 15.19 5.78
N LEU A 364 32.27 15.00 6.09
CA LEU A 364 31.35 14.09 5.39
C LEU A 364 30.65 14.77 4.22
N GLY A 365 30.46 16.08 4.32
CA GLY A 365 29.86 16.89 3.28
C GLY A 365 29.76 18.34 3.71
N PHE A 366 29.78 19.25 2.74
CA PHE A 366 29.68 20.68 2.99
C PHE A 366 28.99 21.39 1.85
N LYS A 367 28.49 22.59 2.13
CA LYS A 367 28.00 23.53 1.15
C LYS A 367 28.56 24.92 1.47
N ARG A 368 29.35 25.46 0.54
CA ARG A 368 29.78 26.87 0.56
C ARG A 368 28.56 27.77 0.53
N ILE A 369 28.53 28.75 1.42
CA ILE A 369 27.50 29.79 1.44
C ILE A 369 28.05 31.04 0.75
N VAL A 370 27.44 31.41 -0.37
CA VAL A 370 27.83 32.59 -1.18
C VAL A 370 26.58 33.38 -1.60
N ASN A 371 26.76 34.65 -1.93
CA ASN A 371 25.67 35.58 -2.24
C ASN A 371 24.90 35.29 -3.53
N THR A 372 25.42 34.43 -4.41
CA THR A 372 24.75 34.02 -5.65
C THR A 372 23.80 32.84 -5.47
N MET A 373 23.65 32.31 -4.26
CA MET A 373 22.77 31.15 -4.00
C MET A 373 21.32 31.57 -3.77
N ASN A 374 20.41 30.62 -3.98
CA ASN A 374 19.05 30.68 -3.45
C ASN A 374 19.05 30.26 -1.96
N SER A 375 18.16 30.86 -1.15
CA SER A 375 17.97 30.59 0.28
C SER A 375 17.76 29.12 0.63
N GLU A 376 17.15 28.35 -0.27
CA GLU A 376 16.88 26.91 -0.08
C GLU A 376 18.01 26.01 -0.57
N SER A 377 19.13 26.57 -1.02
CA SER A 377 20.23 25.80 -1.64
C SER A 377 21.29 25.32 -0.65
N ALA A 378 21.16 25.67 0.63
CA ALA A 378 22.04 25.19 1.70
C ALA A 378 21.65 23.77 2.14
N VAL A 379 21.91 22.82 1.25
CA VAL A 379 21.59 21.40 1.41
C VAL A 379 22.83 20.56 1.22
N ILE A 380 23.04 19.59 2.11
CA ILE A 380 24.13 18.61 2.06
C ILE A 380 23.51 17.22 1.99
N THR A 381 23.94 16.41 1.04
CA THR A 381 23.72 14.96 1.08
C THR A 381 25.01 14.29 1.52
N PHE A 382 24.95 13.43 2.54
CA PHE A 382 26.11 12.70 3.04
C PHE A 382 25.73 11.27 3.39
N THR A 383 26.73 10.38 3.45
CA THR A 383 26.53 8.98 3.80
C THR A 383 27.47 8.59 4.91
N ILE A 384 26.98 7.82 5.87
CA ILE A 384 27.80 7.15 6.89
C ILE A 384 27.54 5.64 6.83
N THR A 385 28.58 4.85 7.03
CA THR A 385 28.56 3.39 6.81
C THR A 385 28.34 2.57 8.07
N GLN A 386 28.42 3.21 9.24
CA GLN A 386 28.20 2.60 10.55
C GLN A 386 27.64 3.64 11.50
N SER A 387 27.06 3.18 12.61
CA SER A 387 26.59 4.07 13.67
C SER A 387 27.77 4.82 14.27
N GLN A 388 27.69 6.15 14.30
CA GLN A 388 28.75 7.00 14.82
C GLN A 388 28.23 8.38 15.21
N GLN A 389 29.01 9.08 16.03
CA GLN A 389 28.80 10.51 16.28
C GLN A 389 29.23 11.34 15.07
N ILE A 390 28.43 12.35 14.78
CA ILE A 390 28.70 13.37 13.76
C ILE A 390 28.39 14.74 14.32
N THR A 391 29.11 15.75 13.84
CA THR A 391 28.75 17.15 14.03
C THR A 391 28.06 17.69 12.79
N LEU A 392 27.00 18.45 12.98
CA LEU A 392 26.30 19.20 11.92
C LEU A 392 26.13 20.66 12.36
N GLY A 393 26.22 21.59 11.41
CA GLY A 393 26.04 23.01 11.69
C GLY A 393 26.83 23.88 10.72
N ILE A 394 27.30 25.02 11.21
CA ILE A 394 27.96 26.05 10.44
C ILE A 394 29.41 26.20 10.90
N SER A 395 30.33 26.31 9.94
CA SER A 395 31.73 26.72 10.16
C SER A 395 32.03 27.90 9.25
N THR A 396 32.58 28.98 9.80
CA THR A 396 32.79 30.24 9.06
C THR A 396 34.15 30.87 9.32
N THR A 397 34.79 31.32 8.24
CA THR A 397 35.85 32.32 8.27
C THR A 397 35.49 33.39 7.26
N GLN A 398 35.25 34.61 7.72
CA GLN A 398 34.62 35.66 6.93
C GLN A 398 35.19 37.04 7.25
N GLY A 399 35.19 37.90 6.23
CA GLY A 399 35.75 39.24 6.31
C GLY A 399 34.89 40.27 7.05
N ASP A 400 35.29 41.53 6.91
CA ASP A 400 34.51 42.68 7.37
C ASP A 400 33.21 42.80 6.57
N GLN A 401 32.18 43.34 7.21
CA GLN A 401 30.86 43.60 6.65
C GLN A 401 30.20 42.35 6.06
N ARG A 402 30.11 41.30 6.88
CA ARG A 402 29.46 40.03 6.52
C ARG A 402 28.42 39.67 7.57
N TYR A 403 27.33 39.05 7.15
CA TYR A 403 26.27 38.55 8.02
C TYR A 403 25.51 37.43 7.29
N GLY A 404 24.74 36.61 8.00
CA GLY A 404 23.96 35.57 7.34
C GLY A 404 22.97 34.92 8.28
N HIS A 405 21.68 35.14 8.01
CA HIS A 405 20.60 34.61 8.85
C HIS A 405 20.17 33.21 8.41
N PHE A 406 20.40 32.22 9.27
CA PHE A 406 19.84 30.88 9.13
C PHE A 406 18.51 30.79 9.89
N LEU A 407 17.53 30.15 9.27
CA LEU A 407 16.13 30.15 9.73
C LEU A 407 15.72 28.83 10.38
N SER A 408 16.30 27.71 9.93
CA SER A 408 16.04 26.40 10.49
C SER A 408 17.12 25.40 10.07
N PHE A 409 17.06 24.21 10.67
CA PHE A 409 17.86 23.05 10.37
C PHE A 409 16.94 21.83 10.33
N SER A 410 17.08 21.02 9.29
CA SER A 410 16.32 19.77 9.15
C SER A 410 17.23 18.65 8.69
N LEU A 411 16.90 17.43 9.12
CA LEU A 411 17.69 16.24 8.84
C LEU A 411 16.76 15.11 8.41
N PHE A 412 17.00 14.56 7.22
CA PHE A 412 16.22 13.46 6.69
C PHE A 412 17.13 12.27 6.38
N LYS A 413 16.72 11.06 6.75
CA LYS A 413 17.32 9.82 6.24
C LYS A 413 16.54 9.36 5.01
N LYS A 414 17.25 8.97 3.95
CA LYS A 414 16.67 8.32 2.78
C LYS A 414 17.05 6.85 2.77
N ASN A 415 16.04 6.00 2.72
CA ASN A 415 16.18 4.57 2.46
C ASN A 415 15.91 4.35 0.96
N ASN A 416 16.77 3.55 0.32
CA ASN A 416 16.65 3.22 -1.11
C ASN A 416 15.51 2.25 -1.39
#